data_AF-A0A357V9F4-F1
#
_entry.id   AF-A0A357V9F4-F1
#
_cell.length_a   1.000
_cell.length_b   1.000
_cell.length_c   1.000
_cell.angle_alpha   90.00
_cell.angle_beta   90.00
_cell.angle_gamma   90.00
#
_symmetry.space_group_name_H-M   'P 1'
#
loop_
_entity.id
_entity.type
_entity.pdbx_description
1 polymer ?
#
loop_
_entity_poly.entity_id
_entity_poly.type
_entity_poly.pdbx_seq_one_letter_code
_entity_poly.pdbx_strand_id
1 'polypeptide(L)'
;PLTGGDDGLSFTMPPIVSIGEWELSLTDPTVQYYFIIAIVGICYALMGVILKSPLGSAFRAVKENDHRAALIGLNVYLIRLTAFVIAGFIAGVAGALFAFFGRYASASYMFYHVSGEAVVWAIIGGAVTLLGPIVGTSLLIMLREELSTLWEHYLLLVGV
;
A
#
# COMPACT_ATOMS: atom_id res chain seq x y z
N PRO A 1 -19.64 6.81 22.29
CA PRO A 1 -19.95 5.82 21.23
C PRO A 1 -18.71 4.95 21.03
N LEU A 2 -18.85 3.62 20.95
CA LEU A 2 -17.71 2.69 20.88
C LEU A 2 -16.88 2.81 19.58
N THR A 3 -17.42 3.43 18.53
CA THR A 3 -16.81 3.47 17.18
C THR A 3 -16.54 4.88 16.64
N GLY A 4 -16.88 5.95 17.36
CA GLY A 4 -16.64 7.33 16.91
C GLY A 4 -17.47 7.82 15.70
N GLY A 5 -18.09 6.93 14.91
CA GLY A 5 -18.92 7.32 13.77
C GLY A 5 -18.10 7.85 12.60
N ASP A 6 -18.52 8.96 12.00
CA ASP A 6 -17.81 9.62 10.89
C ASP A 6 -16.50 10.30 11.37
N ASP A 7 -16.51 10.77 12.63
CA ASP A 7 -15.37 11.37 13.34
C ASP A 7 -14.26 10.37 13.69
N GLY A 8 -14.45 9.07 13.40
CA GLY A 8 -13.40 8.08 13.54
C GLY A 8 -12.91 7.81 14.98
N LEU A 9 -11.81 7.07 15.07
CA LEU A 9 -11.16 6.73 16.33
C LEU A 9 -9.69 7.17 16.30
N SER A 10 -9.33 8.02 17.25
CA SER A 10 -7.93 8.28 17.59
C SER A 10 -7.43 7.22 18.56
N PHE A 11 -6.24 6.67 18.33
CA PHE A 11 -5.65 5.69 19.23
C PHE A 11 -4.26 6.14 19.68
N THR A 12 -3.99 5.94 20.97
CA THR A 12 -2.66 6.19 21.56
C THR A 12 -1.77 5.00 21.30
N MET A 13 -0.57 5.25 20.77
CA MET A 13 0.38 4.18 20.47
C MET A 13 1.04 3.63 21.74
N PRO A 14 0.96 2.32 21.99
CA PRO A 14 1.81 1.70 23.01
C PRO A 14 3.28 1.68 22.55
N PRO A 15 4.25 1.70 23.48
CA PRO A 15 5.67 1.56 23.15
C PRO A 15 5.97 0.19 22.52
N ILE A 16 6.92 0.12 21.56
CA ILE A 16 7.27 -1.12 20.83
C ILE A 16 8.05 -2.09 21.72
N VAL A 17 9.04 -1.59 22.43
CA VAL A 17 9.97 -2.38 23.24
C VAL A 17 10.19 -1.61 24.54
N SER A 18 9.78 -2.24 25.64
CA SER A 18 10.08 -1.83 27.01
C SER A 18 11.00 -2.90 27.59
N ILE A 19 12.32 -2.71 27.46
CA ILE A 19 13.31 -3.55 28.13
C ILE A 19 13.99 -2.68 29.20
N GLY A 20 13.53 -2.80 30.46
CA GLY A 20 14.08 -2.02 31.57
C GLY A 20 13.87 -0.52 31.39
N GLU A 21 14.94 0.28 31.45
CA GLU A 21 14.90 1.75 31.31
C GLU A 21 14.93 2.26 29.86
N TRP A 22 14.99 1.37 28.87
CA TRP A 22 15.00 1.74 27.46
C TRP A 22 13.60 1.57 26.88
N GLU A 23 12.91 2.69 26.67
CA GLU A 23 11.58 2.74 26.10
C GLU A 23 11.66 3.22 24.65
N LEU A 24 11.55 2.28 23.69
CA LEU A 24 11.44 2.64 22.29
C LEU A 24 9.98 2.98 21.99
N SER A 25 9.63 4.25 22.19
CA SER A 25 8.26 4.73 21.97
C SER A 25 8.03 5.06 20.50
N LEU A 26 6.94 4.54 19.96
CA LEU A 26 6.39 4.91 18.64
C LEU A 26 5.85 6.33 18.55
N THR A 27 5.88 7.03 19.69
CA THR A 27 5.50 8.44 19.76
C THR A 27 6.55 9.33 19.08
N ASP A 28 7.82 8.93 19.10
CA ASP A 28 8.92 9.64 18.46
C ASP A 28 8.79 9.57 16.93
N PRO A 29 8.68 10.73 16.23
CA PRO A 29 8.60 10.78 14.78
C PRO A 29 9.73 10.03 14.07
N THR A 30 10.92 10.03 14.65
CA THR A 30 12.11 9.38 14.08
C THR A 30 11.95 7.85 14.09
N VAL A 31 11.54 7.30 15.23
CA VAL A 31 11.29 5.86 15.40
C VAL A 31 10.14 5.40 14.51
N GLN A 32 9.06 6.18 14.46
CA GLN A 32 7.92 5.92 13.60
C GLN A 32 8.30 5.88 12.12
N TYR A 33 9.13 6.83 11.66
CA TYR A 33 9.62 6.87 10.28
C TYR A 33 10.45 5.63 9.91
N TYR A 34 11.44 5.27 10.74
CA TYR A 34 12.27 4.09 10.48
C TYR A 34 11.46 2.78 10.55
N PHE A 35 10.47 2.69 11.42
CA PHE A 35 9.56 1.55 11.51
C PHE A 35 8.73 1.37 10.24
N ILE A 36 8.14 2.46 9.73
CA ILE A 36 7.37 2.47 8.48
C ILE A 36 8.24 2.02 7.31
N ILE A 37 9.43 2.59 7.17
CA ILE A 37 10.37 2.22 6.10
C ILE A 37 10.82 0.77 6.22
N ALA A 38 11.06 0.26 7.44
CA ALA A 38 11.42 -1.13 7.64
C ALA A 38 10.32 -2.07 7.14
N ILE A 39 9.04 -1.81 7.48
CA ILE A 39 7.90 -2.61 7.01
C ILE A 39 7.76 -2.53 5.49
N VAL A 40 7.78 -1.32 4.93
CA VAL A 40 7.70 -1.12 3.47
C VAL A 40 8.84 -1.85 2.76
N GLY A 41 10.06 -1.77 3.30
CA GLY A 41 11.24 -2.47 2.79
C GLY A 41 11.08 -3.99 2.84
N ILE A 42 10.52 -4.55 3.92
CA ILE A 42 10.20 -5.98 4.05
C ILE A 42 9.16 -6.40 3.00
N CYS A 43 8.07 -5.64 2.85
CA CYS A 43 7.05 -5.91 1.84
C CYS A 43 7.62 -5.87 0.42
N TYR A 44 8.48 -4.87 0.12
CA TYR A 44 9.16 -4.75 -1.16
C TYR A 44 10.09 -5.94 -1.41
N ALA A 45 10.91 -6.33 -0.43
CA ALA A 45 11.79 -7.49 -0.54
C ALA A 45 11.01 -8.79 -0.74
N LEU A 46 9.93 -8.98 0.01
CA LEU A 46 9.04 -10.14 -0.08
C LEU A 46 8.39 -10.23 -1.47
N MET A 47 7.89 -9.13 -2.03
CA MET A 47 7.40 -9.11 -3.41
C MET A 47 8.52 -9.41 -4.41
N GLY A 48 9.72 -8.89 -4.20
CA GLY A 48 10.89 -9.18 -5.03
C GLY A 48 11.26 -10.67 -5.06
N VAL A 49 11.18 -11.35 -3.90
CA VAL A 49 11.40 -12.80 -3.80
C VAL A 49 10.29 -13.57 -4.51
N ILE A 50 9.02 -13.21 -4.29
CA ILE A 50 7.87 -13.87 -4.93
C ILE A 50 7.94 -13.75 -6.45
N LEU A 51 8.25 -12.57 -6.99
CA LEU A 51 8.34 -12.32 -8.43
C LEU A 51 9.53 -13.01 -9.11
N LYS A 52 10.61 -13.28 -8.37
CA LYS A 52 11.77 -14.06 -8.84
C LYS A 52 11.57 -15.57 -8.70
N SER A 53 10.62 -16.00 -7.88
CA SER A 53 10.31 -17.41 -7.66
C SER A 53 9.51 -18.04 -8.83
N PRO A 54 9.36 -19.37 -8.87
CA PRO A 54 8.50 -20.06 -9.85
C PRO A 54 7.05 -19.55 -9.87
N LEU A 55 6.53 -19.09 -8.72
CA LEU A 55 5.20 -18.49 -8.64
C LEU A 55 5.10 -17.21 -9.47
N GLY A 56 6.16 -16.38 -9.48
CA GLY A 56 6.23 -15.19 -10.33
C GLY A 56 6.18 -15.51 -11.81
N SER A 57 6.83 -16.59 -12.24
CA SER A 57 6.76 -17.08 -13.62
C SER A 57 5.36 -17.62 -13.95
N ALA A 58 4.71 -18.31 -13.01
CA ALA A 58 3.32 -18.76 -13.17
C ALA A 58 2.34 -17.58 -13.31
N PHE A 59 2.50 -16.50 -12.53
CA PHE A 59 1.70 -15.27 -12.69
C PHE A 59 1.89 -14.64 -14.06
N ARG A 60 3.13 -14.57 -14.57
CA ARG A 60 3.41 -14.07 -15.93
C ARG A 60 2.76 -14.93 -17.01
N ALA A 61 2.86 -16.25 -16.90
CA ALA A 61 2.24 -17.18 -17.85
C ALA A 61 0.70 -17.02 -17.90
N VAL A 62 0.06 -16.92 -16.73
CA VAL A 62 -1.40 -16.70 -16.63
C VAL A 62 -1.81 -15.32 -17.14
N LYS A 63 -0.96 -14.28 -16.94
CA LYS A 63 -1.22 -12.92 -17.44
C LYS A 63 -1.14 -12.84 -18.97
N GLU A 64 -0.23 -13.59 -19.60
CA GLU A 64 -0.01 -13.55 -21.04
C GLU A 64 -1.06 -14.33 -21.82
N ASN A 65 -1.35 -15.57 -21.39
CA ASN A 65 -2.42 -16.38 -21.97
C ASN A 65 -2.84 -17.49 -20.99
N ASP A 66 -4.00 -17.30 -20.37
CA ASP A 66 -4.60 -18.22 -19.42
C ASP A 66 -4.96 -19.57 -20.05
N HIS A 67 -5.41 -19.61 -21.30
CA HIS A 67 -5.68 -20.86 -22.00
C HIS A 67 -4.41 -21.69 -22.22
N ARG A 68 -3.29 -21.06 -22.61
CA ARG A 68 -2.00 -21.76 -22.77
C ARG A 68 -1.45 -22.22 -21.42
N ALA A 69 -1.61 -21.41 -20.38
CA ALA A 69 -1.21 -21.78 -19.02
C ALA A 69 -1.98 -23.03 -18.52
N ALA A 70 -3.28 -23.12 -18.79
CA ALA A 70 -4.08 -24.30 -18.43
C ALA A 70 -3.61 -25.58 -19.15
N LEU A 71 -3.21 -25.48 -20.43
CA LEU A 71 -2.74 -26.62 -21.23
C LEU A 71 -1.42 -27.21 -20.74
N ILE A 72 -0.54 -26.41 -20.13
CA ILE A 72 0.71 -26.88 -19.51
C ILE A 72 0.51 -27.40 -18.08
N GLY A 73 -0.74 -27.53 -17.62
CA GLY A 73 -1.09 -28.09 -16.32
C GLY A 73 -1.14 -27.08 -15.17
N LEU A 74 -1.05 -25.77 -15.44
CA LEU A 74 -1.21 -24.75 -14.39
C LEU A 74 -2.68 -24.56 -14.04
N ASN A 75 -2.99 -24.60 -12.74
CA ASN A 75 -4.32 -24.24 -12.27
C ASN A 75 -4.49 -22.71 -12.23
N VAL A 76 -5.05 -22.15 -13.30
CA VAL A 76 -5.29 -20.71 -13.47
C VAL A 76 -6.08 -20.12 -12.30
N TYR A 77 -7.08 -20.85 -11.79
CA TYR A 77 -7.91 -20.39 -10.67
C TYR A 77 -7.08 -20.23 -9.38
N LEU A 78 -6.30 -21.23 -9.00
CA LEU A 78 -5.45 -21.15 -7.80
C LEU A 78 -4.37 -20.08 -7.94
N ILE A 79 -3.83 -19.88 -9.13
CA ILE A 79 -2.85 -18.81 -9.38
C ILE A 79 -3.50 -17.44 -9.22
N ARG A 80 -4.71 -17.21 -9.75
CA ARG A 80 -5.42 -15.94 -9.53
C ARG A 80 -5.79 -15.73 -8.07
N LEU A 81 -6.21 -16.79 -7.38
CA LEU A 81 -6.56 -16.73 -5.95
C LEU A 81 -5.35 -16.36 -5.10
N THR A 82 -4.18 -16.98 -5.33
CA THR A 82 -2.96 -16.64 -4.59
C THR A 82 -2.50 -15.21 -4.87
N ALA A 83 -2.59 -14.74 -6.12
CA ALA A 83 -2.32 -13.34 -6.45
C ALA A 83 -3.26 -12.38 -5.68
N PHE A 84 -4.55 -12.71 -5.60
CA PHE A 84 -5.54 -11.92 -4.86
C PHE A 84 -5.25 -11.87 -3.36
N VAL A 85 -4.92 -13.02 -2.75
CA VAL A 85 -4.59 -13.09 -1.32
C VAL A 85 -3.32 -12.28 -1.01
N ILE A 86 -2.29 -12.37 -1.84
CA ILE A 86 -1.05 -11.61 -1.67
C ILE A 86 -1.33 -10.10 -1.80
N ALA A 87 -2.10 -9.69 -2.80
CA ALA A 87 -2.49 -8.29 -2.98
C ALA A 87 -3.29 -7.77 -1.76
N GLY A 88 -4.25 -8.55 -1.26
CA GLY A 88 -5.04 -8.22 -0.07
C GLY A 88 -4.18 -8.11 1.19
N PHE A 89 -3.19 -9.00 1.37
CA PHE A 89 -2.25 -8.93 2.48
C PHE A 89 -1.44 -7.63 2.45
N ILE A 90 -0.87 -7.28 1.29
CA ILE A 90 -0.06 -6.07 1.14
C ILE A 90 -0.92 -4.80 1.31
N ALA A 91 -2.13 -4.78 0.75
CA ALA A 91 -3.07 -3.69 0.93
C ALA A 91 -3.48 -3.52 2.41
N GLY A 92 -3.69 -4.63 3.13
CA GLY A 92 -3.99 -4.61 4.56
C GLY A 92 -2.83 -4.06 5.39
N VAL A 93 -1.59 -4.46 5.08
CA VAL A 93 -0.40 -3.90 5.73
C VAL A 93 -0.27 -2.41 5.44
N ALA A 94 -0.49 -1.98 4.20
CA ALA A 94 -0.44 -0.56 3.82
C ALA A 94 -1.50 0.26 4.56
N GLY A 95 -2.74 -0.23 4.66
CA GLY A 95 -3.82 0.43 5.40
C GLY A 95 -3.54 0.52 6.90
N ALA A 96 -3.01 -0.55 7.50
CA ALA A 96 -2.59 -0.53 8.90
C ALA A 96 -1.49 0.52 9.12
N LEU A 97 -0.52 0.60 8.22
CA LEU A 97 0.58 1.57 8.29
C LEU A 97 0.10 3.02 8.08
N PHE A 98 -0.91 3.22 7.23
CA PHE A 98 -1.53 4.53 7.01
C PHE A 98 -2.28 5.03 8.24
N ALA A 99 -3.12 4.17 8.84
CA ALA A 99 -3.80 4.49 10.10
C ALA A 99 -2.79 4.77 11.21
N PHE A 100 -1.70 3.99 11.25
CA PHE A 100 -0.60 4.15 12.18
C PHE A 100 0.10 5.49 12.00
N PHE A 101 0.39 5.91 10.77
CA PHE A 101 0.98 7.22 10.49
C PHE A 101 0.08 8.36 11.01
N GLY A 102 -1.21 8.32 10.67
CA GLY A 102 -2.16 9.37 11.04
C GLY A 102 -2.65 9.35 12.49
N ARG A 103 -2.39 8.29 13.26
CA ARG A 103 -2.92 8.03 14.63
C ARG A 103 -4.45 8.20 14.72
N TYR A 104 -5.11 8.03 13.58
CA TYR A 104 -6.51 8.38 13.38
C TYR A 104 -7.08 7.53 12.27
N ALA A 105 -8.24 6.93 12.53
CA ALA A 105 -8.98 6.14 11.56
C ALA A 105 -10.40 6.68 11.45
N SER A 106 -10.72 7.36 10.34
CA SER A 106 -12.07 7.84 10.01
C SER A 106 -12.74 6.98 8.94
N ALA A 107 -14.07 6.94 8.99
CA ALA A 107 -14.91 6.31 7.97
C ALA A 107 -14.72 6.94 6.58
N SER A 108 -14.25 8.19 6.51
CA SER A 108 -13.93 8.86 5.24
C SER A 108 -12.87 8.14 4.41
N TYR A 109 -11.97 7.38 5.03
CA TYR A 109 -10.98 6.58 4.29
C TYR A 109 -11.55 5.29 3.68
N MET A 110 -12.78 4.91 4.05
CA MET A 110 -13.45 3.71 3.53
C MET A 110 -14.18 3.97 2.21
N PHE A 111 -14.27 5.23 1.76
CA PHE A 111 -14.87 5.55 0.47
C PHE A 111 -14.02 5.00 -0.68
N TYR A 112 -14.73 4.56 -1.74
CA TYR A 112 -14.13 3.96 -2.94
C TYR A 112 -13.08 4.85 -3.64
N HIS A 113 -13.13 6.15 -3.38
CA HIS A 113 -12.21 7.13 -3.95
C HIS A 113 -10.74 6.84 -3.60
N VAL A 114 -10.47 6.48 -2.34
CA VAL A 114 -9.11 6.15 -1.85
C VAL A 114 -8.53 4.93 -2.59
N SER A 115 -9.37 3.94 -2.87
CA SER A 115 -8.97 2.77 -3.68
C SER A 115 -8.67 3.14 -5.14
N GLY A 116 -9.39 4.13 -5.68
CA GLY A 116 -9.16 4.66 -7.03
C GLY A 116 -7.82 5.38 -7.16
N GLU A 117 -7.48 6.23 -6.19
CA GLU A 117 -6.19 6.94 -6.18
C GLU A 117 -5.00 5.98 -6.24
N ALA A 118 -5.03 4.88 -5.45
CA ALA A 118 -3.97 3.89 -5.45
C ALA A 118 -3.74 3.23 -6.83
N VAL A 119 -4.83 2.99 -7.58
CA VAL A 119 -4.75 2.46 -8.95
C VAL A 119 -4.15 3.50 -9.90
N VAL A 120 -4.57 4.76 -9.78
CA VAL A 120 -4.04 5.87 -10.59
C VAL A 120 -2.54 6.04 -10.36
N TRP A 121 -2.08 6.03 -9.11
CA TRP A 121 -0.66 6.13 -8.76
C TRP A 121 0.16 4.98 -9.35
N ALA A 122 -0.38 3.75 -9.30
CA ALA A 122 0.27 2.58 -9.87
C ALA A 122 0.35 2.62 -11.42
N ILE A 123 -0.68 3.15 -12.08
CA ILE A 123 -0.71 3.29 -13.54
C ILE A 123 0.30 4.35 -13.99
N ILE A 124 0.29 5.52 -13.36
CA ILE A 124 1.19 6.65 -13.71
C ILE A 124 2.65 6.27 -13.48
N GLY A 125 2.93 5.57 -12.38
CA GLY A 125 4.27 5.05 -12.09
C GLY A 125 4.73 3.92 -13.00
N GLY A 126 3.79 3.23 -13.66
CA GLY A 126 4.04 2.11 -14.55
C GLY A 126 3.82 0.75 -13.87
N ALA A 127 2.75 0.05 -14.27
CA ALA A 127 2.32 -1.23 -13.71
C ALA A 127 3.24 -2.45 -14.02
N VAL A 128 4.33 -2.24 -14.76
CA VAL A 128 5.23 -3.32 -15.20
C VAL A 128 6.36 -3.56 -14.20
N THR A 129 6.73 -2.56 -13.39
CA THR A 129 7.85 -2.65 -12.45
C THR A 129 7.39 -2.46 -11.01
N LEU A 130 8.08 -3.10 -10.07
CA LEU A 130 7.79 -2.95 -8.64
C LEU A 130 8.10 -1.54 -8.12
N LEU A 131 9.06 -0.85 -8.76
CA LEU A 131 9.43 0.53 -8.45
C LEU A 131 8.46 1.56 -9.04
N GLY A 132 7.73 1.18 -10.09
CA GLY A 132 6.82 2.08 -10.79
C GLY A 132 5.83 2.77 -9.84
N PRO A 133 5.01 2.02 -9.09
CA PRO A 133 4.07 2.61 -8.14
C PRO A 133 4.71 3.52 -7.09
N ILE A 134 5.94 3.23 -6.65
CA ILE A 134 6.66 4.08 -5.68
C ILE A 134 6.97 5.45 -6.31
N VAL A 135 7.50 5.45 -7.53
CA VAL A 135 7.82 6.67 -8.28
C VAL A 135 6.55 7.43 -8.67
N GLY A 136 5.50 6.73 -9.10
CA GLY A 136 4.22 7.35 -9.45
C GLY A 136 3.57 8.02 -8.24
N THR A 137 3.58 7.35 -7.09
CA THR A 137 3.04 7.89 -5.84
C THR A 137 3.86 9.10 -5.37
N SER A 138 5.19 9.02 -5.37
CA SER A 138 6.03 10.16 -4.94
C SER A 138 5.87 11.37 -5.85
N LEU A 139 5.83 11.16 -7.17
CA LEU A 139 5.63 12.23 -8.14
C LEU A 139 4.27 12.91 -7.96
N LEU A 140 3.20 12.14 -7.81
CA LEU A 140 1.85 12.68 -7.71
C LEU A 140 1.59 13.37 -6.37
N ILE A 141 2.13 12.84 -5.27
CA ILE A 141 2.04 13.51 -3.97
C ILE A 141 2.78 14.84 -4.02
N MET A 142 4.03 14.87 -4.53
CA MET A 142 4.77 16.12 -4.68
C MET A 142 4.04 17.12 -5.58
N LEU A 143 3.53 16.66 -6.72
CA LEU A 143 2.77 17.50 -7.63
C LEU A 143 1.50 18.06 -6.96
N ARG A 144 0.79 17.24 -6.16
CA ARG A 144 -0.39 17.65 -5.39
C ARG A 144 -0.03 18.72 -4.36
N GLU A 145 1.07 18.53 -3.62
CA GLU A 145 1.52 19.49 -2.62
C GLU A 145 1.88 20.84 -3.25
N GLU A 146 2.65 20.84 -4.35
CA GLU A 146 3.03 22.06 -5.07
C GLU A 146 1.81 22.77 -5.67
N LEU A 147 0.90 22.04 -6.33
CA LEU A 147 -0.33 22.62 -6.89
C LEU A 147 -1.25 23.19 -5.81
N SER A 148 -1.31 22.58 -4.63
CA SER A 148 -2.13 23.06 -3.51
C SER A 148 -1.73 24.45 -3.03
N THR A 149 -0.45 24.82 -3.18
CA THR A 149 0.05 26.15 -2.81
C THR A 149 -0.26 27.22 -3.84
N LEU A 150 -0.49 26.83 -5.10
CA LEU A 150 -0.71 27.75 -6.21
C LEU A 150 -2.20 27.97 -6.50
N TRP A 151 -3.05 26.94 -6.44
CA TRP A 151 -4.49 27.02 -6.78
C TRP A 151 -5.40 26.19 -5.86
N GLU A 152 -6.49 26.80 -5.38
CA GLU A 152 -7.52 26.13 -4.55
C GLU A 152 -8.29 25.00 -5.28
N HIS A 153 -8.29 24.97 -6.62
CA HIS A 153 -9.04 23.98 -7.43
C HIS A 153 -8.13 22.94 -8.13
N TYR A 154 -7.06 22.49 -7.46
CA TYR A 154 -6.07 21.57 -8.03
C TYR A 154 -6.65 20.19 -8.46
N LEU A 155 -7.80 19.78 -7.91
CA LEU A 155 -8.46 18.50 -8.21
C LEU A 155 -8.83 18.35 -9.71
N LEU A 156 -9.17 19.45 -10.39
CA LEU A 156 -9.51 19.46 -11.83
C LEU A 156 -8.36 19.02 -12.74
N LEU A 157 -7.10 19.23 -12.33
CA LEU A 157 -5.90 18.89 -13.11
C LEU A 157 -5.39 17.47 -12.82
N VAL A 158 -5.68 16.96 -11.61
CA VAL A 158 -5.35 15.60 -11.19
C VAL A 158 -6.31 14.56 -11.79
N GLY A 159 -7.44 15.02 -12.37
CA GLY A 159 -8.42 14.16 -13.03
C GLY A 159 -9.31 13.40 -12.03
N VAL A 160 -9.58 14.03 -10.88
CA VAL A 160 -10.52 13.58 -9.84
C VAL A 160 -11.76 14.47 -9.86
#